data_AF-A0A374ULG0-F1
#
_entry.id   AF-A0A374ULG0-F1
#
_cell.length_a   1.000
_cell.length_b   1.000
_cell.length_c   1.000
_cell.angle_alpha   90.00
_cell.angle_beta   90.00
_cell.angle_gamma   90.00
#
_symmetry.space_group_name_H-M   'P 1'
#
loop_
_entity.id
_entity.type
_entity.pdbx_description
1 polymer ?
#
loop_
_entity_poly.entity_id
_entity_poly.type
_entity_poly.pdbx_seq_one_letter_code
_entity_poly.pdbx_strand_id
1 'polypeptide(L)'
;MYKIDGTELYDYQQQLLQPPEEIPIWEKKCLTVEEAAAYTGIGERRLKALLKEKDCSFRIARSDQFLIIREKLEKFIDVTTEL
;
A
#
# COMPACT_ATOMS: atom_id res chain seq x y z
N MET A 1 -16.28 -4.13 12.85
CA MET A 1 -15.13 -4.80 13.52
C MET A 1 -14.80 -6.01 12.66
N TYR A 2 -13.80 -5.90 11.77
CA TYR A 2 -13.50 -6.99 10.85
C TYR A 2 -12.90 -8.15 11.66
N LYS A 3 -13.60 -9.29 11.62
CA LYS A 3 -13.05 -10.56 12.07
C LYS A 3 -12.20 -11.06 10.91
N ILE A 4 -10.91 -10.80 11.00
CA ILE A 4 -9.92 -11.43 10.14
C ILE A 4 -9.83 -12.89 10.59
N ASP A 5 -10.07 -13.82 9.66
CA ASP A 5 -9.96 -15.24 9.92
C ASP A 5 -8.52 -15.57 10.34
N GLY A 6 -8.36 -16.50 11.30
CA GLY A 6 -7.07 -16.76 11.97
C GLY A 6 -5.92 -17.12 11.01
N THR A 7 -6.26 -17.64 9.83
CA THR A 7 -5.32 -17.93 8.73
C THR A 7 -4.74 -16.66 8.11
N GLU A 8 -5.54 -15.61 7.88
CA GLU A 8 -5.08 -14.34 7.30
C GLU A 8 -4.13 -13.57 8.22
N LEU A 9 -4.31 -13.71 9.54
CA LEU A 9 -3.41 -13.13 10.53
C LEU A 9 -2.03 -13.81 10.53
N TYR A 10 -1.98 -15.12 10.28
CA TYR A 10 -0.74 -15.89 10.29
C TYR A 10 0.16 -15.53 9.11
N ASP A 11 -0.41 -15.41 7.90
CA ASP A 11 0.31 -14.93 6.72
C ASP A 11 0.87 -13.52 6.93
N TYR A 12 0.09 -12.64 7.57
CA TYR A 12 0.53 -11.27 7.88
C TYR A 12 1.70 -11.25 8.88
N GLN A 13 1.68 -12.14 9.88
CA GLN A 13 2.78 -12.29 10.83
C GLN A 13 4.04 -12.89 10.18
N GLN A 14 3.88 -13.88 9.29
CA GLN A 14 5.00 -14.49 8.56
C GLN A 14 5.67 -13.47 7.63
N GLN A 15 4.89 -12.64 6.91
CA GLN A 15 5.44 -11.56 6.08
C GLN A 15 6.18 -10.49 6.88
N LEU A 16 5.79 -10.24 8.14
CA LEU A 16 6.48 -9.29 9.03
C LEU A 16 7.79 -9.85 9.62
N LEU A 17 7.96 -11.17 9.63
CA LEU A 17 9.16 -11.88 10.09
C LEU A 17 10.22 -12.02 8.98
N GLN A 18 9.83 -11.85 7.71
CA GLN A 18 10.74 -11.99 6.59
C GLN A 18 11.59 -10.71 6.42
N PRO A 19 12.90 -10.84 6.15
CA PRO A 19 13.74 -9.68 5.88
C PRO A 19 13.18 -8.93 4.65
N PRO A 20 13.15 -7.59 4.68
CA PRO A 20 12.50 -6.77 3.65
C PRO A 20 13.06 -6.94 2.23
N GLU A 21 14.16 -7.67 2.06
CA GLU A 21 14.80 -8.03 0.80
C GLU A 21 14.15 -9.21 0.06
N GLU A 22 13.42 -10.12 0.72
CA GLU A 22 12.90 -11.33 0.05
C GLU A 22 11.53 -11.17 -0.59
N ILE A 23 10.72 -10.19 -0.15
CA ILE A 23 9.39 -9.97 -0.72
C ILE A 23 9.49 -8.86 -1.77
N PRO A 24 9.27 -9.18 -3.06
CA PRO A 24 9.31 -8.18 -4.09
C PRO A 24 8.09 -7.23 -4.04
N ILE A 25 8.26 -6.02 -4.57
CA ILE A 25 7.25 -4.95 -4.55
C ILE A 25 5.91 -5.41 -5.16
N TRP A 26 5.94 -6.26 -6.18
CA TRP A 26 4.75 -6.81 -6.82
C TRP A 26 4.02 -7.90 -6.02
N GLU A 27 4.56 -8.37 -4.91
CA GLU A 27 3.89 -9.37 -4.05
C GLU A 27 3.37 -8.75 -2.75
N LYS A 28 3.84 -7.54 -2.42
CA LYS A 28 3.38 -6.77 -1.27
C LYS A 28 1.98 -6.19 -1.51
N LYS A 29 1.05 -6.46 -0.59
CA LYS A 29 -0.29 -5.85 -0.58
C LYS A 29 -0.28 -4.38 -0.20
N CYS A 30 0.64 -4.01 0.70
CA CYS A 30 0.83 -2.63 1.15
C CYS A 30 2.25 -2.18 0.82
N LEU A 31 2.36 -1.03 0.17
CA LEU A 31 3.62 -0.44 -0.28
C LEU A 31 3.91 0.82 0.52
N THR A 32 5.18 1.06 0.81
CA THR A 32 5.62 2.39 1.25
C THR A 32 5.49 3.41 0.12
N VAL A 33 5.59 4.69 0.45
CA VAL A 33 5.53 5.76 -0.56
C VAL A 33 6.61 5.61 -1.63
N GLU A 34 7.81 5.20 -1.23
CA GLU A 34 8.92 4.91 -2.14
C GLU A 34 8.61 3.74 -3.07
N GLU A 35 8.15 2.62 -2.52
CA GLU A 35 7.80 1.44 -3.33
C GLU A 35 6.64 1.71 -4.28
N ALA A 36 5.62 2.44 -3.83
CA ALA A 36 4.50 2.84 -4.67
C ALA A 36 4.95 3.80 -5.79
N ALA A 37 5.92 4.69 -5.52
CA ALA A 37 6.49 5.55 -6.53
C ALA A 37 7.28 4.76 -7.58
N ALA A 38 8.08 3.78 -7.15
CA ALA A 38 8.79 2.88 -8.05
C ALA A 38 7.85 1.97 -8.86
N TYR A 39 6.74 1.53 -8.25
CA TYR A 39 5.76 0.64 -8.88
C TYR A 39 4.88 1.36 -9.92
N THR A 40 4.37 2.54 -9.59
CA THR A 40 3.42 3.28 -10.44
C THR A 40 4.07 4.33 -11.33
N GLY A 41 5.32 4.68 -11.07
CA GLY A 41 5.98 5.83 -11.68
C GLY A 41 5.46 7.19 -11.19
N ILE A 42 4.52 7.21 -10.23
CA ILE A 42 4.00 8.45 -9.65
C ILE A 42 5.00 8.97 -8.61
N GLY A 43 5.52 10.18 -8.82
CA GLY A 43 6.49 10.76 -7.89
C GLY A 43 5.96 10.84 -6.45
N GLU A 44 6.84 10.55 -5.48
CA GLU A 44 6.51 10.51 -4.05
C GLU A 44 5.79 11.76 -3.54
N ARG A 45 6.13 12.94 -4.07
CA ARG A 45 5.48 14.20 -3.68
C ARG A 45 3.99 14.18 -3.97
N ARG A 46 3.58 13.59 -5.10
CA ARG A 46 2.16 13.44 -5.45
C ARG A 46 1.49 12.39 -4.58
N LEU A 47 2.15 11.26 -4.34
CA LEU A 47 1.64 10.25 -3.40
C LEU A 47 1.46 10.83 -1.99
N LYS A 48 2.43 11.58 -1.46
CA LYS A 48 2.32 12.28 -0.16
C LYS A 48 1.19 13.31 -0.15
N ALA A 49 0.93 14.00 -1.26
CA ALA A 49 -0.19 14.92 -1.37
C ALA A 49 -1.53 14.17 -1.31
N LEU A 50 -1.67 13.07 -2.05
CA LEU A 50 -2.85 12.20 -2.03
C LEU A 50 -3.09 11.63 -0.63
N LEU A 51 -2.04 11.16 0.04
CA LEU A 51 -2.11 10.64 1.41
C LEU A 51 -2.58 11.68 2.44
N LYS A 52 -2.28 12.97 2.21
CA LYS A 52 -2.77 14.08 3.04
C LYS A 52 -4.21 14.47 2.73
N GLU A 53 -4.76 14.02 1.61
CA GLU A 53 -6.14 14.28 1.24
C GLU A 53 -7.10 13.56 2.20
N LYS A 54 -8.23 14.21 2.50
CA LYS A 54 -9.20 13.68 3.48
C LYS A 54 -9.96 12.46 2.98
N ASP A 55 -10.06 12.29 1.66
CA ASP A 55 -10.80 11.19 1.00
C ASP A 55 -9.88 10.07 0.47
N CYS A 56 -8.69 9.93 1.08
CA CYS A 56 -7.68 9.00 0.59
C CYS A 56 -8.05 7.54 0.97
N SER A 57 -8.78 6.87 0.09
CA SER A 57 -9.27 5.50 0.29
C SER A 57 -8.17 4.43 0.34
N PHE A 58 -6.99 4.72 -0.22
CA PHE A 58 -5.84 3.80 -0.30
C PHE A 58 -4.75 4.05 0.76
N ARG A 59 -4.98 4.93 1.75
CA ARG A 59 -4.01 5.21 2.83
C ARG A 59 -4.18 4.24 4.00
N ILE A 60 -3.08 3.73 4.51
CA ILE A 60 -2.96 3.07 5.83
C ILE A 60 -1.97 3.87 6.68
N ALA A 61 -2.33 4.14 7.94
CA ALA A 61 -1.40 4.69 8.92
C ALA A 61 -0.83 3.54 9.77
N ARG A 62 0.50 3.38 9.79
CA ARG A 62 1.21 2.40 10.63
C ARG A 62 2.15 3.15 11.56
N SER A 63 1.79 3.28 12.84
CA SER A 63 2.57 3.80 13.99
C SER A 63 3.35 5.12 13.81
N ASP A 64 4.17 5.28 12.77
CA ASP A 64 4.92 6.50 12.39
C ASP A 64 4.96 6.77 10.87
N GLN A 65 4.55 5.80 10.03
CA GLN A 65 4.65 5.88 8.57
C GLN A 65 3.30 5.67 7.87
N PHE A 66 3.17 6.27 6.69
CA PHE A 66 2.04 6.02 5.79
C PHE A 66 2.37 4.91 4.80
N LEU A 67 1.48 3.93 4.73
CA LEU A 67 1.50 2.87 3.73
C LEU A 67 0.35 3.11 2.74
N ILE A 68 0.55 2.61 1.53
CA ILE A 68 -0.40 2.66 0.43
C ILE A 68 -0.86 1.24 0.12
N ILE A 69 -2.17 1.02 0.07
CA ILE A 69 -2.73 -0.26 -0.37
C ILE A 69 -2.60 -0.34 -1.89
N ARG A 70 -1.80 -1.29 -2.37
CA ARG A 70 -1.52 -1.43 -3.81
C ARG A 70 -2.79 -1.61 -4.63
N GLU A 71 -3.66 -2.55 -4.24
CA GLU A 71 -4.90 -2.83 -4.98
C GLU A 71 -5.82 -1.61 -5.11
N LYS A 72 -5.87 -0.77 -4.07
CA LYS A 72 -6.69 0.45 -4.10
C LYS A 72 -6.02 1.57 -4.89
N LEU A 73 -4.69 1.63 -4.88
CA LEU A 73 -3.92 2.55 -5.71
C LEU A 73 -4.06 2.19 -7.19
N GLU A 74 -3.97 0.90 -7.55
CA GLU A 74 -4.20 0.40 -8.90
C GLU A 74 -5.60 0.78 -9.39
N LYS A 75 -6.65 0.53 -8.58
CA LYS A 75 -8.02 0.97 -8.91
C LYS A 75 -8.14 2.48 -9.08
N PHE A 76 -7.45 3.27 -8.26
CA PHE A 76 -7.47 4.73 -8.39
C PHE A 76 -6.81 5.20 -9.69
N ILE A 77 -5.71 4.57 -10.08
CA ILE A 77 -4.97 4.88 -11.31
C ILE A 77 -5.76 4.47 -12.55
N ASP A 78 -6.38 3.29 -12.51
CA ASP A 78 -7.25 2.77 -13.56
C ASP A 78 -8.38 3.76 -13.86
N VAL A 79 -9.11 4.17 -12.81
CA VAL A 79 -10.17 5.20 -12.90
C VAL A 79 -9.65 6.54 -13.42
N THR A 80 -8.41 6.91 -13.11
CA THR A 80 -7.82 8.18 -13.56
C THR A 80 -7.30 8.11 -15.01
N THR A 81 -6.95 6.92 -15.49
CA THR A 81 -6.39 6.66 -16.84
C THR A 81 -7.46 6.45 -17.90
N GLU A 82 -8.68 6.04 -17.54
CA GLU A 82 -9.79 5.86 -18.49
C GLU A 82 -10.46 7.17 -18.99
N LEU A 83 -9.71 8.29 -19.03
CA LEU A 83 -10.12 9.59 -19.59
C LEU A 83 -9.24 10.00 -20.76
#